data_AF-A0A922CYS7-F1
#
_entry.id   AF-A0A922CYS7-F1
#
_cell.length_a   1.000
_cell.length_b   1.000
_cell.length_c   1.000
_cell.angle_alpha   90.00
_cell.angle_beta   90.00
_cell.angle_gamma   90.00
#
_symmetry.space_group_name_H-M   'P 1'
#
loop_
_entity.id
_entity.type
_entity.pdbx_description
1 polymer ?
#
loop_
_entity_poly.entity_id
_entity_poly.type
_entity_poly.pdbx_seq_one_letter_code
_entity_poly.pdbx_strand_id
1 'polypeptide(L)'
;MMKYFNIKTVTPLRMLGMLFLAATFLSISNYIFYWIYAPFFKTSCLRRSASAVEAYTTLSFDGFKGNLLCDTSTIASSGSRKESSTNPLLNEANDENSEGMFTYYAIKEKKYPMCPETPPDLGPVLNDPSMDAMKSFDRMYTDVKIGGIYRPPNCTARQSVAILVPYRSCKRGTNIKHLGTFLYMLHPFLMKQQLDYQVFVIEQANLSQRFNHGKLLNAGFTEVHRRRNYDTRFPCVIIHEPYIVPMNTRNLYRCTRYPKQLAVSVDRPHKKPYIPKFGGAFAISTEQFIGINGFSNTYWGSDGDYEDIYNRYIYTILY
;
A
#
# COMPACT_ATOMS: atom_id res chain seq x y z
N MET A 1 -3.86 44.05 -57.15
CA MET A 1 -3.54 42.69 -57.63
C MET A 1 -3.61 41.73 -56.43
N MET A 2 -4.70 40.97 -56.31
CA MET A 2 -4.81 39.86 -55.37
C MET A 2 -5.42 38.69 -56.15
N LYS A 3 -4.62 37.65 -56.39
CA LYS A 3 -5.05 36.44 -57.08
C LYS A 3 -5.98 35.66 -56.16
N TYR A 4 -7.26 35.55 -56.55
CA TYR A 4 -8.20 34.60 -55.95
C TYR A 4 -7.72 33.17 -56.21
N PHE A 5 -7.52 32.38 -55.14
CA PHE A 5 -7.31 30.95 -55.23
C PHE A 5 -8.62 30.28 -55.66
N ASN A 6 -8.58 29.61 -56.81
CA ASN A 6 -9.72 28.93 -57.41
C ASN A 6 -9.92 27.57 -56.71
N ILE A 7 -10.85 27.50 -55.74
CA ILE A 7 -11.19 26.25 -55.04
C ILE A 7 -12.07 25.41 -55.96
N LYS A 8 -11.47 24.42 -56.63
CA LYS A 8 -12.23 23.39 -57.35
C LYS A 8 -13.13 22.65 -56.36
N THR A 9 -14.41 22.52 -56.71
CA THR A 9 -15.42 21.75 -55.98
C THR A 9 -14.95 20.30 -55.78
N VAL A 10 -14.62 19.96 -54.54
CA VAL A 10 -14.28 18.59 -54.15
C VAL A 10 -15.60 17.83 -54.05
N THR A 11 -15.78 16.80 -54.88
CA THR A 11 -16.98 15.97 -54.86
C THR A 11 -17.14 15.29 -53.48
N PRO A 12 -18.38 15.12 -52.96
CA PRO A 12 -18.60 14.54 -51.63
C PRO A 12 -17.98 13.15 -51.45
N LEU A 13 -17.85 12.38 -52.53
CA LEU A 13 -17.15 11.09 -52.54
C LEU A 13 -15.64 11.22 -52.25
N ARG A 14 -15.00 12.30 -52.72
CA ARG A 14 -13.60 12.60 -52.40
C ARG A 14 -13.42 13.02 -50.95
N MET A 15 -14.37 13.75 -50.38
CA MET A 15 -14.33 14.07 -48.94
C MET A 15 -14.50 12.82 -48.07
N LEU A 16 -15.44 11.92 -48.43
CA LEU A 16 -15.62 10.66 -47.71
C LEU A 16 -14.35 9.79 -47.79
N GLY A 17 -13.73 9.72 -48.97
CA GLY A 17 -12.45 9.03 -49.16
C GLY A 17 -11.32 9.60 -48.28
N MET A 18 -11.22 10.93 -48.17
CA MET A 18 -10.25 11.57 -47.29
C MET A 18 -10.52 11.30 -45.80
N LEU A 19 -11.79 11.25 -45.38
CA LEU A 19 -12.17 10.92 -43.99
C LEU A 19 -11.87 9.46 -43.64
N PHE A 20 -12.16 8.52 -44.54
CA PHE A 20 -11.79 7.11 -44.35
C PHE A 20 -10.27 6.93 -44.30
N LEU A 21 -9.52 7.59 -45.19
CA LEU A 21 -8.06 7.61 -45.12
C LEU A 21 -7.56 8.20 -43.79
N ALA A 22 -8.12 9.31 -43.33
CA ALA A 22 -7.73 9.89 -42.04
C ALA A 22 -8.03 8.94 -40.87
N ALA A 23 -9.20 8.28 -40.86
CA ALA A 23 -9.57 7.32 -39.83
C ALA A 23 -8.69 6.06 -39.84
N THR A 24 -8.32 5.55 -41.02
CA THR A 24 -7.39 4.43 -41.13
C THR A 24 -5.99 4.85 -40.71
N PHE A 25 -5.51 6.04 -41.08
CA PHE A 25 -4.24 6.57 -40.58
C PHE A 25 -4.25 6.76 -39.05
N LEU A 26 -5.34 7.22 -38.46
CA LEU A 26 -5.45 7.38 -37.00
C LEU A 26 -5.52 6.02 -36.29
N SER A 27 -6.23 5.05 -36.86
CA SER A 27 -6.33 3.69 -36.31
C SER A 27 -5.01 2.93 -36.45
N ILE A 28 -4.31 3.08 -37.58
CA ILE A 28 -2.96 2.54 -37.80
C ILE A 28 -1.95 3.24 -36.89
N SER A 29 -2.04 4.55 -36.71
CA SER A 29 -1.19 5.30 -35.78
C SER A 29 -1.43 4.85 -34.33
N ASN A 30 -2.69 4.69 -33.91
CA ASN A 30 -3.03 4.16 -32.58
C ASN A 30 -2.61 2.70 -32.41
N TYR A 31 -2.72 1.88 -33.45
CA TYR A 31 -2.26 0.49 -33.44
C TYR A 31 -0.75 0.40 -33.39
N ILE A 32 -0.03 1.22 -34.17
CA ILE A 32 1.44 1.33 -34.14
C ILE A 32 1.89 1.89 -32.79
N PHE A 33 1.21 2.89 -32.23
CA PHE A 33 1.47 3.38 -30.87
C PHE A 33 1.24 2.27 -29.84
N TYR A 34 0.12 1.57 -29.91
CA TYR A 34 -0.13 0.40 -29.07
C TYR A 34 0.96 -0.66 -29.26
N TRP A 35 1.42 -0.92 -30.47
CA TRP A 35 2.42 -1.96 -30.75
C TRP A 35 3.87 -1.53 -30.42
N ILE A 36 4.18 -0.24 -30.45
CA ILE A 36 5.47 0.33 -30.04
C ILE A 36 5.54 0.45 -28.51
N TYR A 37 4.42 0.75 -27.84
CA TYR A 37 4.40 1.00 -26.39
C TYR A 37 3.84 -0.17 -25.54
N ALA A 38 3.05 -1.09 -26.09
CA ALA A 38 2.63 -2.33 -25.41
C ALA A 38 3.72 -3.39 -25.18
N PRO A 39 4.87 -3.46 -25.91
CA PRO A 39 5.91 -4.42 -25.58
C PRO A 39 6.67 -4.05 -24.31
N PHE A 40 6.39 -2.91 -23.66
CA PHE A 40 6.87 -2.62 -22.31
C PHE A 40 6.10 -3.34 -21.19
N PHE A 41 4.97 -4.01 -21.50
CA PHE A 41 4.15 -4.69 -20.49
C PHE A 41 4.09 -6.22 -20.62
N LYS A 42 4.72 -6.81 -21.64
CA LYS A 42 4.90 -8.26 -21.74
C LYS A 42 6.39 -8.58 -21.78
N THR A 43 6.84 -9.19 -20.68
CA THR A 43 8.18 -9.76 -20.47
C THR A 43 9.34 -8.78 -20.65
N SER A 44 9.72 -8.13 -19.56
CA SER A 44 11.09 -7.66 -19.39
C SER A 44 11.42 -7.67 -17.91
N CYS A 45 12.32 -8.57 -17.52
CA CYS A 45 13.27 -8.30 -16.45
C CYS A 45 13.81 -6.89 -16.67
N LEU A 46 13.26 -5.91 -15.94
CA LEU A 46 13.90 -4.62 -15.81
C LEU A 46 15.31 -4.89 -15.27
N ARG A 47 16.30 -4.50 -16.06
CA ARG A 47 17.70 -4.49 -15.66
C ARG A 47 17.75 -3.79 -14.30
N ARG A 48 18.13 -4.56 -13.27
CA ARG A 48 18.25 -4.12 -11.88
C ARG A 48 19.11 -2.85 -11.82
N SER A 49 18.46 -1.70 -11.73
CA SER A 49 19.07 -0.43 -11.34
C SER A 49 18.07 0.42 -10.54
N ALA A 50 17.09 -0.22 -9.91
CA ALA A 50 16.58 0.22 -8.63
C ALA A 50 17.27 -0.69 -7.60
N SER A 51 17.91 -0.12 -6.58
CA SER A 51 18.24 -0.91 -5.38
C SER A 51 17.01 -1.73 -5.03
N ALA A 52 17.17 -3.06 -5.00
CA ALA A 52 16.05 -3.97 -4.83
C ALA A 52 15.18 -3.51 -3.67
N VAL A 53 13.89 -3.28 -3.91
CA VAL A 53 12.90 -3.23 -2.83
C VAL A 53 12.73 -4.69 -2.42
N GLU A 54 13.56 -5.13 -1.50
CA GLU A 54 13.42 -6.44 -0.86
C GLU A 54 12.24 -6.30 0.11
N ALA A 55 11.05 -6.66 -0.36
CA ALA A 55 9.86 -6.63 0.47
C ALA A 55 9.85 -7.87 1.37
N TYR A 56 10.48 -7.74 2.54
CA TYR A 56 10.53 -8.76 3.59
C TYR A 56 9.10 -9.13 4.04
N THR A 57 8.75 -10.40 3.92
CA THR A 57 7.51 -10.98 4.49
C THR A 57 7.67 -11.43 5.93
N THR A 58 8.84 -11.21 6.52
CA THR A 58 9.16 -11.55 7.91
C THR A 58 9.85 -10.37 8.55
N LEU A 59 9.07 -9.48 9.17
CA LEU A 59 9.60 -8.73 10.31
C LEU A 59 9.69 -9.73 11.45
N SER A 60 10.86 -10.37 11.59
CA SER A 60 11.22 -10.99 12.87
C SER A 60 11.35 -9.85 13.87
N PHE A 61 10.27 -9.56 14.59
CA PHE A 61 10.29 -8.80 15.83
C PHE A 61 10.74 -9.76 16.92
N ASP A 62 12.04 -10.07 16.94
CA ASP A 62 12.64 -10.83 18.05
C ASP A 62 12.57 -9.97 19.31
N GLY A 63 11.51 -10.20 20.08
CA GLY A 63 11.37 -9.74 21.45
C GLY A 63 11.05 -8.25 21.57
N PHE A 64 9.76 -7.94 21.68
CA PHE A 64 9.30 -6.86 22.56
C PHE A 64 9.53 -7.30 24.04
N LYS A 65 10.80 -7.59 24.37
CA LYS A 65 11.42 -7.94 25.66
C LYS A 65 12.81 -7.30 25.64
N GLY A 66 13.28 -6.56 26.63
CA GLY A 66 12.79 -6.47 27.99
C GLY A 66 12.30 -5.08 28.35
N ASN A 67 11.32 -5.07 29.24
CA ASN A 67 11.30 -4.30 30.47
C ASN A 67 12.05 -2.97 30.44
N LEU A 68 11.29 -1.90 30.62
CA LEU A 68 11.73 -0.81 31.49
C LEU A 68 12.58 -1.40 32.63
N LEU A 69 13.86 -1.05 32.66
CA LEU A 69 14.66 -0.84 33.86
C LEU A 69 16.01 -0.28 33.41
N CYS A 70 16.18 1.02 33.66
CA CYS A 70 17.49 1.59 33.85
C CYS A 70 18.14 0.87 35.04
N ASP A 71 19.31 0.24 34.88
CA ASP A 71 20.50 0.61 35.64
C ASP A 71 21.72 -0.31 35.41
N THR A 72 22.86 0.38 35.38
CA THR A 72 24.24 0.04 35.78
C THR A 72 24.80 -1.40 35.79
N SER A 73 25.91 -1.53 35.05
CA SER A 73 27.19 -2.15 35.43
C SER A 73 27.40 -3.69 35.46
N THR A 74 28.64 -4.04 35.11
CA THR A 74 29.43 -5.27 35.37
C THR A 74 29.37 -6.49 34.44
N ILE A 75 30.43 -6.56 33.62
CA ILE A 75 31.31 -7.69 33.25
C ILE A 75 31.05 -9.02 34.00
N ALA A 76 30.87 -10.13 33.24
CA ALA A 76 31.62 -11.38 33.41
C ALA A 76 31.26 -12.45 32.35
N SER A 77 32.29 -13.17 31.92
CA SER A 77 32.34 -14.32 31.01
C SER A 77 31.78 -15.63 31.59
N SER A 78 31.31 -16.56 30.74
CA SER A 78 31.79 -17.96 30.63
C SER A 78 30.80 -18.89 29.90
N GLY A 79 31.33 -19.87 29.17
CA GLY A 79 30.57 -20.81 28.33
C GLY A 79 30.29 -22.18 28.99
N SER A 80 29.42 -22.98 28.36
CA SER A 80 29.57 -24.44 28.15
C SER A 80 28.34 -25.08 27.52
N ARG A 81 28.61 -26.10 26.70
CA ARG A 81 27.68 -27.09 26.11
C ARG A 81 26.99 -27.94 27.19
N LYS A 82 25.79 -28.49 26.89
CA LYS A 82 25.53 -29.94 26.88
C LYS A 82 24.13 -30.31 26.35
N GLU A 83 24.08 -31.52 25.81
CA GLU A 83 23.04 -32.21 25.02
C GLU A 83 21.88 -32.86 25.83
N SER A 84 20.82 -33.16 25.08
CA SER A 84 19.99 -34.40 25.05
C SER A 84 19.14 -34.82 26.25
N SER A 85 17.84 -35.02 25.99
CA SER A 85 17.14 -36.29 26.27
C SER A 85 15.80 -36.38 25.53
N THR A 86 15.73 -37.39 24.66
CA THR A 86 14.55 -38.03 24.06
C THR A 86 13.71 -38.77 25.12
N ASN A 87 12.41 -39.05 24.97
CA ASN A 87 11.80 -40.19 24.23
C ASN A 87 10.30 -40.37 24.71
N PRO A 88 9.46 -41.33 24.22
CA PRO A 88 8.81 -41.47 22.90
C PRO A 88 7.33 -42.01 23.01
N LEU A 89 6.80 -42.65 21.93
CA LEU A 89 5.68 -43.64 21.83
C LEU A 89 4.30 -43.10 21.37
N LEU A 90 3.55 -43.63 20.39
CA LEU A 90 3.50 -44.83 19.50
C LEU A 90 2.56 -44.45 18.30
N ASN A 91 2.40 -45.11 17.15
CA ASN A 91 3.10 -46.11 16.34
C ASN A 91 2.40 -46.07 14.96
N GLU A 92 3.14 -46.41 13.91
CA GLU A 92 2.62 -46.74 12.57
C GLU A 92 1.88 -48.08 12.58
N ALA A 93 0.83 -48.19 11.76
CA ALA A 93 0.33 -49.46 11.23
C ALA A 93 0.05 -49.29 9.74
N ASN A 94 0.76 -50.08 8.93
CA ASN A 94 0.45 -50.32 7.53
C ASN A 94 -0.75 -51.28 7.46
N ASP A 95 -1.76 -50.95 6.66
CA ASP A 95 -2.74 -51.93 6.20
C ASP A 95 -3.11 -51.67 4.72
N GLU A 96 -3.26 -52.77 4.01
CA GLU A 96 -3.32 -52.89 2.55
C GLU A 96 -4.70 -52.48 1.98
N ASN A 97 -4.70 -52.06 0.70
CA ASN A 97 -5.84 -52.07 -0.23
C ASN A 97 -7.24 -51.73 0.33
N SER A 98 -7.61 -50.45 0.24
CA SER A 98 -9.01 -50.02 0.17
C SER A 98 -9.10 -48.86 -0.82
N GLU A 99 -9.80 -49.05 -1.93
CA GLU A 99 -10.28 -47.96 -2.80
C GLU A 99 -11.21 -47.04 -2.00
N GLY A 100 -10.61 -46.11 -1.25
CA GLY A 100 -11.31 -45.11 -0.46
C GLY A 100 -11.74 -43.96 -1.36
N MET A 101 -13.03 -43.89 -1.64
CA MET A 101 -13.68 -42.72 -2.24
C MET A 101 -13.36 -41.47 -1.42
N PHE A 102 -12.45 -40.61 -1.93
CA PHE A 102 -12.19 -39.29 -1.37
C PHE A 102 -13.45 -38.42 -1.53
N THR A 103 -14.30 -38.39 -0.52
CA THR A 103 -15.39 -37.42 -0.44
C THR A 103 -14.79 -36.06 -0.13
N TYR A 104 -14.64 -35.24 -1.17
CA TYR A 104 -14.34 -33.82 -1.02
C TYR A 104 -15.54 -33.15 -0.32
N TYR A 105 -15.43 -32.94 0.99
CA TYR A 105 -16.37 -32.06 1.68
C TYR A 105 -16.17 -30.65 1.12
N ALA A 106 -17.15 -30.17 0.35
CA ALA A 106 -17.20 -28.77 -0.07
C ALA A 106 -17.15 -27.90 1.18
N ILE A 107 -16.05 -27.17 1.37
CA ILE A 107 -15.95 -26.16 2.43
C ILE A 107 -17.03 -25.13 2.12
N LYS A 108 -18.13 -25.15 2.89
CA LYS A 108 -19.15 -24.10 2.81
C LYS A 108 -18.47 -22.78 3.15
N GLU A 109 -18.24 -21.95 2.14
CA GLU A 109 -17.77 -20.59 2.36
C GLU A 109 -18.75 -19.88 3.28
N LYS A 110 -18.27 -19.44 4.44
CA LYS A 110 -19.07 -18.71 5.40
C LYS A 110 -19.36 -17.33 4.82
N LYS A 111 -20.57 -17.16 4.27
CA LYS A 111 -21.00 -15.90 3.66
C LYS A 111 -21.32 -14.88 4.75
N TYR A 112 -20.37 -14.02 5.06
CA TYR A 112 -20.54 -12.94 6.03
C TYR A 112 -21.33 -11.76 5.44
N PRO A 113 -22.17 -11.08 6.23
CA PRO A 113 -22.81 -9.84 5.80
C PRO A 113 -21.75 -8.75 5.56
N MET A 114 -22.07 -7.76 4.73
CA MET A 114 -21.21 -6.58 4.57
C MET A 114 -21.11 -5.81 5.88
N CYS A 115 -19.92 -5.29 6.21
CA CYS A 115 -19.74 -4.41 7.36
C CYS A 115 -20.66 -3.17 7.23
N PRO A 116 -21.09 -2.54 8.34
CA PRO A 116 -21.89 -1.32 8.27
C PRO A 116 -21.15 -0.19 7.54
N GLU A 117 -21.89 0.71 6.90
CA GLU A 117 -21.30 1.86 6.17
C GLU A 117 -20.44 2.72 7.10
N THR A 118 -21.01 3.06 8.25
CA THR A 118 -20.30 3.68 9.36
C THR A 118 -19.99 2.60 10.40
N PRO A 119 -18.71 2.25 10.61
CA PRO A 119 -18.32 1.35 11.69
C PRO A 119 -18.86 1.82 13.05
N PRO A 120 -19.18 0.89 13.97
CA PRO A 120 -19.65 1.25 15.29
C PRO A 120 -18.53 1.91 16.12
N ASP A 121 -18.94 2.64 17.16
CA ASP A 121 -18.07 3.18 18.22
C ASP A 121 -16.95 4.13 17.78
N LEU A 122 -17.06 4.77 16.61
CA LEU A 122 -16.04 5.73 16.14
C LEU A 122 -15.94 6.99 17.01
N GLY A 123 -14.71 7.42 17.26
CA GLY A 123 -14.43 8.58 18.08
C GLY A 123 -12.95 8.96 18.20
N PRO A 124 -12.64 9.93 19.08
CA PRO A 124 -11.27 10.26 19.45
C PRO A 124 -10.51 9.01 19.93
N VAL A 125 -9.25 8.87 19.52
CA VAL A 125 -8.39 7.73 19.88
C VAL A 125 -7.83 7.83 21.30
N LEU A 126 -7.65 9.06 21.78
CA LEU A 126 -7.17 9.30 23.14
C LEU A 126 -8.25 8.90 24.15
N ASN A 127 -7.88 8.08 25.13
CA ASN A 127 -8.73 7.61 26.24
C ASN A 127 -9.93 6.76 25.79
N ASP A 128 -9.84 6.11 24.63
CA ASP A 128 -10.86 5.20 24.13
C ASP A 128 -10.60 3.77 24.64
N PRO A 129 -11.45 3.19 25.51
CA PRO A 129 -11.21 1.88 26.11
C PRO A 129 -11.13 0.75 25.06
N SER A 130 -11.85 0.88 23.96
CA SER A 130 -11.81 -0.11 22.88
C SER A 130 -10.49 -0.04 22.11
N MET A 131 -9.96 1.17 21.93
CA MET A 131 -8.64 1.39 21.35
C MET A 131 -7.54 0.87 22.28
N ASP A 132 -7.67 1.09 23.58
CA ASP A 132 -6.70 0.60 24.56
C ASP A 132 -6.70 -0.93 24.66
N ALA A 133 -7.88 -1.56 24.55
CA ALA A 133 -7.97 -3.01 24.42
C ALA A 133 -7.32 -3.51 23.11
N MET A 134 -7.57 -2.86 21.97
CA MET A 134 -6.96 -3.23 20.68
C MET A 134 -5.46 -2.96 20.61
N LYS A 135 -4.95 -2.00 21.39
CA LYS A 135 -3.52 -1.71 21.54
C LYS A 135 -2.78 -2.80 22.33
N SER A 136 -3.47 -3.62 23.11
CA SER A 136 -2.82 -4.72 23.84
C SER A 136 -2.05 -5.60 22.85
N PHE A 137 -0.76 -5.81 23.13
CA PHE A 137 0.16 -6.48 22.21
C PHE A 137 -0.36 -7.88 21.85
N ASP A 138 -0.93 -8.59 22.81
CA ASP A 138 -1.51 -9.93 22.62
C ASP A 138 -2.66 -9.93 21.60
N ARG A 139 -3.57 -8.95 21.65
CA ARG A 139 -4.66 -8.85 20.67
C ARG A 139 -4.15 -8.44 19.30
N MET A 140 -3.24 -7.47 19.23
CA MET A 140 -2.66 -7.06 17.95
C MET A 140 -1.94 -8.23 17.27
N TYR A 141 -1.16 -9.01 18.03
CA TYR A 141 -0.47 -10.21 17.53
C TYR A 141 -1.44 -11.31 17.09
N THR A 142 -2.61 -11.42 17.73
CA THR A 142 -3.63 -12.42 17.40
C THR A 142 -4.42 -12.05 16.14
N ASP A 143 -4.82 -10.78 16.01
CA ASP A 143 -5.74 -10.34 14.95
C ASP A 143 -5.01 -9.89 13.67
N VAL A 144 -3.82 -9.30 13.80
CA VAL A 144 -3.01 -8.85 12.67
C VAL A 144 -2.09 -10.00 12.24
N LYS A 145 -2.37 -10.57 11.07
CA LYS A 145 -1.57 -11.64 10.48
C LYS A 145 -0.21 -11.14 10.01
N ILE A 146 0.74 -12.07 9.92
CA ILE A 146 2.08 -11.84 9.36
C ILE A 146 1.97 -11.09 8.02
N GLY A 147 2.85 -10.10 7.86
CA GLY A 147 2.81 -9.18 6.71
C GLY A 147 1.88 -7.98 6.89
N GLY A 148 1.40 -7.73 8.12
CA GLY A 148 0.60 -6.56 8.48
C GLY A 148 -0.81 -6.61 7.91
N ILE A 149 -1.41 -7.80 7.84
CA ILE A 149 -2.71 -8.06 7.18
C ILE A 149 -3.80 -8.20 8.23
N TYR A 150 -4.93 -7.53 8.04
CA TYR A 150 -6.11 -7.69 8.88
C TYR A 150 -7.39 -7.73 8.05
N ARG A 151 -8.37 -8.51 8.53
CA ARG A 151 -9.74 -8.54 8.03
C ARG A 151 -10.72 -8.62 9.19
N PRO A 152 -11.86 -7.90 9.14
CA PRO A 152 -12.86 -8.00 10.18
C PRO A 152 -13.41 -9.44 10.27
N PRO A 153 -13.47 -10.05 11.47
CA PRO A 153 -13.82 -11.47 11.61
C PRO A 153 -15.32 -11.76 11.45
N ASN A 154 -16.16 -10.73 11.58
CA ASN A 154 -17.61 -10.85 11.71
C ASN A 154 -18.38 -10.27 10.52
N CYS A 155 -17.70 -9.67 9.54
CA CYS A 155 -18.32 -9.06 8.37
C CYS A 155 -17.35 -8.98 7.19
N THR A 156 -17.87 -8.83 5.98
CA THR A 156 -17.06 -8.56 4.78
C THR A 156 -16.79 -7.06 4.69
N ALA A 157 -15.51 -6.67 4.67
CA ALA A 157 -15.11 -5.27 4.57
C ALA A 157 -15.62 -4.64 3.26
N ARG A 158 -16.07 -3.38 3.34
CA ARG A 158 -16.56 -2.64 2.16
C ARG A 158 -15.45 -2.26 1.19
N GLN A 159 -14.24 -2.08 1.69
CA GLN A 159 -13.07 -1.75 0.89
C GLN A 159 -11.84 -2.49 1.41
N SER A 160 -11.05 -2.98 0.46
CA SER A 160 -9.71 -3.50 0.66
C SER A 160 -8.70 -2.38 0.42
N VAL A 161 -7.78 -2.17 1.36
CA VAL A 161 -6.89 -1.00 1.40
C VAL A 161 -5.42 -1.41 1.54
N ALA A 162 -4.56 -0.93 0.63
CA ALA A 162 -3.11 -0.99 0.80
C ALA A 162 -2.61 0.30 1.45
N ILE A 163 -1.89 0.20 2.56
CA ILE A 163 -1.25 1.35 3.20
C ILE A 163 0.23 1.33 2.84
N LEU A 164 0.68 2.27 2.00
CA LEU A 164 2.07 2.46 1.61
C LEU A 164 2.74 3.46 2.55
N VAL A 165 3.80 3.00 3.22
CA VAL A 165 4.57 3.77 4.21
C VAL A 165 6.00 3.88 3.71
N PRO A 166 6.39 5.00 3.06
CA PRO A 166 7.75 5.20 2.60
C PRO A 166 8.66 5.40 3.82
N TYR A 167 9.79 4.69 3.83
CA TYR A 167 10.69 4.64 4.97
C TYR A 167 12.15 4.58 4.53
N ARG A 168 13.05 5.03 5.40
CA ARG A 168 14.49 4.80 5.26
C ARG A 168 15.14 4.86 6.61
N SER A 169 15.73 3.77 7.08
CA SER A 169 16.47 3.75 8.34
C SER A 169 17.56 4.85 8.38
N CYS A 170 17.74 5.51 9.51
CA CYS A 170 18.83 6.45 9.72
C CYS A 170 19.98 5.79 10.50
N LYS A 171 21.20 6.30 10.37
CA LYS A 171 22.39 5.73 11.04
C LYS A 171 22.27 5.62 12.57
N ARG A 172 21.40 6.44 13.19
CA ARG A 172 21.16 6.44 14.65
C ARG A 172 19.99 5.55 15.08
N GLY A 173 19.28 4.94 14.13
CA GLY A 173 18.10 4.11 14.39
C GLY A 173 16.93 4.85 15.03
N THR A 174 16.94 6.18 15.15
CA THR A 174 15.88 6.91 15.87
C THR A 174 14.51 6.79 15.20
N ASN A 175 14.50 6.69 13.87
CA ASN A 175 13.28 6.57 13.10
C ASN A 175 12.64 5.18 13.11
N ILE A 176 13.33 4.13 13.58
CA ILE A 176 12.69 2.84 13.83
C ILE A 176 11.69 2.94 14.98
N LYS A 177 12.00 3.75 16.01
CA LYS A 177 11.11 3.99 17.14
C LYS A 177 9.84 4.72 16.67
N HIS A 178 10.01 5.73 15.82
CA HIS A 178 8.87 6.44 15.20
C HIS A 178 7.99 5.50 14.38
N LEU A 179 8.60 4.66 13.53
CA LEU A 179 7.85 3.66 12.76
C LEU A 179 7.11 2.67 13.68
N GLY A 180 7.76 2.19 14.73
CA GLY A 180 7.15 1.30 15.73
C GLY A 180 5.95 1.95 16.41
N THR A 181 6.09 3.18 16.92
CA THR A 181 4.98 3.94 17.52
C THR A 181 3.85 4.19 16.52
N PHE A 182 4.18 4.52 15.28
CA PHE A 182 3.19 4.71 14.21
C PHE A 182 2.39 3.44 13.96
N LEU A 183 3.05 2.29 13.75
CA LEU A 183 2.37 1.02 13.50
C LEU A 183 1.52 0.58 14.70
N TYR A 184 2.04 0.74 15.92
CA TYR A 184 1.33 0.46 17.17
C TYR A 184 0.02 1.25 17.29
N MET A 185 0.00 2.50 16.82
CA MET A 185 -1.20 3.32 16.83
C MET A 185 -2.10 3.10 15.61
N LEU A 186 -1.52 2.79 14.45
CA LEU A 186 -2.23 2.64 13.18
C LEU A 186 -3.08 1.37 13.15
N HIS A 187 -2.56 0.23 13.60
CA HIS A 187 -3.29 -1.05 13.51
C HIS A 187 -4.65 -1.00 14.25
N PRO A 188 -4.73 -0.62 15.53
CA PRO A 188 -6.00 -0.50 16.24
C PRO A 188 -6.95 0.49 15.56
N PHE A 189 -6.39 1.60 15.04
CA PHE A 189 -7.13 2.65 14.37
C PHE A 189 -7.81 2.14 13.08
N LEU A 190 -7.11 1.32 12.29
CA LEU A 190 -7.64 0.72 11.06
C LEU A 190 -8.60 -0.45 11.37
N MET A 191 -8.29 -1.27 12.38
CA MET A 191 -9.13 -2.40 12.79
C MET A 191 -10.52 -1.93 13.20
N LYS A 192 -10.59 -0.83 13.97
CA LYS A 192 -11.83 -0.20 14.41
C LYS A 192 -12.69 0.31 13.25
N GLN A 193 -12.08 0.59 12.10
CA GLN A 193 -12.81 0.99 10.88
C GLN A 193 -13.30 -0.19 10.02
N GLN A 194 -13.08 -1.43 10.47
CA GLN A 194 -13.53 -2.66 9.81
C GLN A 194 -13.06 -2.76 8.34
N LEU A 195 -11.80 -2.40 8.09
CA LEU A 195 -11.15 -2.51 6.78
C LEU A 195 -10.55 -3.90 6.56
N ASP A 196 -10.57 -4.41 5.32
CA ASP A 196 -9.58 -5.38 4.86
C ASP A 196 -8.34 -4.58 4.49
N TYR A 197 -7.24 -4.72 5.20
CA TYR A 197 -6.07 -3.91 4.94
C TYR A 197 -4.76 -4.66 5.03
N GLN A 198 -3.76 -4.10 4.36
CA GLN A 198 -2.37 -4.52 4.51
C GLN A 198 -1.45 -3.30 4.57
N VAL A 199 -0.53 -3.29 5.53
CA VAL A 199 0.49 -2.25 5.66
C VAL A 199 1.78 -2.69 4.97
N PHE A 200 2.32 -1.82 4.12
CA PHE A 200 3.55 -2.02 3.36
C PHE A 200 4.55 -0.92 3.70
N VAL A 201 5.60 -1.29 4.42
CA VAL A 201 6.74 -0.39 4.66
C VAL A 201 7.71 -0.51 3.50
N ILE A 202 7.92 0.59 2.77
CA ILE A 202 8.77 0.62 1.58
C ILE A 202 10.09 1.30 1.94
N GLU A 203 11.11 0.48 2.19
CA GLU A 203 12.41 0.97 2.65
C GLU A 203 13.35 1.33 1.49
N GLN A 204 13.94 2.53 1.54
CA GLN A 204 15.09 2.87 0.70
C GLN A 204 16.39 2.34 1.32
N ALA A 205 16.87 1.22 0.78
CA ALA A 205 18.10 0.57 1.26
C ALA A 205 19.37 1.44 1.08
N ASN A 206 19.46 2.22 0.00
CA ASN A 206 20.66 3.01 -0.27
C ASN A 206 20.69 4.29 0.60
N LEU A 207 21.49 4.24 1.66
CA LEU A 207 21.70 5.33 2.61
C LEU A 207 22.57 6.48 2.08
N SER A 208 23.35 6.28 1.02
CA SER A 208 24.18 7.34 0.42
C SER A 208 23.40 8.20 -0.57
N GLN A 209 22.34 7.65 -1.18
CA GLN A 209 21.42 8.42 -2.03
C GLN A 209 20.51 9.32 -1.20
N ARG A 210 20.11 10.46 -1.78
CA ARG A 210 19.04 11.29 -1.18
C ARG A 210 17.74 10.48 -1.11
N PHE A 211 16.87 10.81 -0.17
CA PHE A 211 15.57 10.14 -0.06
C PHE A 211 14.72 10.46 -1.28
N ASN A 212 14.06 9.46 -1.86
CA ASN A 212 13.13 9.67 -2.98
C ASN A 212 11.77 9.07 -2.65
N HIS A 213 10.92 9.93 -2.11
CA HIS A 213 9.59 9.58 -1.63
C HIS A 213 8.70 9.06 -2.77
N GLY A 214 8.50 9.84 -3.83
CA GLY A 214 7.70 9.44 -5.00
C GLY A 214 8.15 8.12 -5.64
N LYS A 215 9.46 7.89 -5.79
CA LYS A 215 9.99 6.63 -6.35
C LYS A 215 9.71 5.42 -5.45
N LEU A 216 9.82 5.56 -4.13
CA LEU A 216 9.44 4.50 -3.19
C LEU A 216 7.96 4.18 -3.29
N LEU A 217 7.10 5.20 -3.37
CA LEU A 217 5.66 5.00 -3.48
C LEU A 217 5.26 4.32 -4.79
N ASN A 218 5.87 4.70 -5.91
CA ASN A 218 5.68 4.01 -7.19
C ASN A 218 6.10 2.53 -7.10
N ALA A 219 7.27 2.26 -6.51
CA ALA A 219 7.75 0.89 -6.32
C ALA A 219 6.81 0.08 -5.41
N GLY A 220 6.36 0.68 -4.30
CA GLY A 220 5.36 0.10 -3.41
C GLY A 220 4.06 -0.21 -4.14
N PHE A 221 3.52 0.76 -4.88
CA PHE A 221 2.31 0.57 -5.69
C PHE A 221 2.44 -0.58 -6.68
N THR A 222 3.57 -0.72 -7.36
CA THR A 222 3.84 -1.87 -8.24
C THR A 222 3.84 -3.18 -7.45
N GLU A 223 4.55 -3.25 -6.32
CA GLU A 223 4.68 -4.49 -5.55
C GLU A 223 3.37 -4.96 -4.90
N VAL A 224 2.54 -4.04 -4.38
CA VAL A 224 1.25 -4.43 -3.76
C VAL A 224 0.30 -5.07 -4.77
N HIS A 225 0.39 -4.66 -6.05
CA HIS A 225 -0.43 -5.20 -7.13
C HIS A 225 0.21 -6.42 -7.80
N ARG A 226 1.54 -6.54 -7.80
CA ARG A 226 2.25 -7.73 -8.32
C ARG A 226 1.93 -8.99 -7.52
N ARG A 227 1.70 -8.85 -6.21
CA ARG A 227 1.46 -9.98 -5.29
C ARG A 227 0.01 -10.48 -5.28
N ARG A 228 -0.89 -9.87 -6.07
CA ARG A 228 -2.33 -10.15 -6.07
C ARG A 228 -2.87 -10.31 -7.49
N ASN A 229 -3.79 -11.26 -7.68
CA ASN A 229 -4.53 -11.42 -8.93
C ASN A 229 -5.47 -10.23 -9.16
N TYR A 230 -5.93 -10.03 -10.41
CA TYR A 230 -6.81 -8.91 -10.81
C TYR A 230 -7.96 -8.68 -9.81
N ASP A 231 -8.69 -9.75 -9.44
CA ASP A 231 -9.86 -9.71 -8.55
C ASP A 231 -9.52 -9.44 -7.08
N THR A 232 -8.25 -9.59 -6.70
CA THR A 232 -7.78 -9.43 -5.31
C THR A 232 -6.98 -8.15 -5.09
N ARG A 233 -6.75 -7.36 -6.16
CA ARG A 233 -6.02 -6.09 -6.08
C ARG A 233 -6.69 -5.16 -5.07
N PHE A 234 -5.88 -4.31 -4.46
CA PHE A 234 -6.41 -3.29 -3.57
C PHE A 234 -7.07 -2.21 -4.44
N PRO A 235 -8.39 -1.98 -4.36
CA PRO A 235 -9.03 -0.88 -5.08
C PRO A 235 -8.63 0.49 -4.50
N CYS A 236 -8.17 0.50 -3.24
CA CYS A 236 -7.78 1.70 -2.53
C CYS A 236 -6.33 1.64 -2.05
N VAL A 237 -5.61 2.73 -2.26
CA VAL A 237 -4.24 2.92 -1.76
C VAL A 237 -4.23 4.15 -0.85
N ILE A 238 -3.65 3.98 0.33
CA ILE A 238 -3.37 5.07 1.26
C ILE A 238 -1.87 5.25 1.32
N ILE A 239 -1.43 6.48 1.07
CA ILE A 239 -0.04 6.88 1.24
C ILE A 239 0.06 7.59 2.57
N HIS A 240 0.99 7.13 3.42
CA HIS A 240 1.06 7.60 4.80
C HIS A 240 2.50 7.79 5.29
N GLU A 241 2.79 8.97 5.80
CA GLU A 241 4.05 9.29 6.45
C GLU A 241 4.15 8.61 7.83
N PRO A 242 5.28 7.97 8.18
CA PRO A 242 5.43 7.20 9.42
C PRO A 242 5.56 8.07 10.69
N TYR A 243 5.36 9.38 10.61
CA TYR A 243 5.52 10.33 11.72
C TYR A 243 4.25 11.15 12.00
N ILE A 244 3.15 10.88 11.29
CA ILE A 244 1.83 11.43 11.59
C ILE A 244 0.96 10.29 12.12
N VAL A 245 0.28 10.49 13.24
CA VAL A 245 -0.60 9.47 13.83
C VAL A 245 -2.03 9.99 13.82
N PRO A 246 -3.00 9.23 13.30
CA PRO A 246 -4.39 9.67 13.32
C PRO A 246 -4.98 9.63 14.74
N MET A 247 -5.68 10.71 15.10
CA MET A 247 -6.21 10.91 16.46
C MET A 247 -7.72 10.71 16.59
N ASN A 248 -8.43 10.48 15.49
CA ASN A 248 -9.89 10.32 15.51
C ASN A 248 -10.35 9.32 14.45
N THR A 249 -10.94 8.20 14.87
CA THR A 249 -11.37 7.08 14.01
C THR A 249 -12.56 7.43 13.11
N ARG A 250 -13.21 8.59 13.31
CA ARG A 250 -14.18 9.15 12.37
C ARG A 250 -13.54 9.62 11.06
N ASN A 251 -12.22 9.83 11.04
CA ASN A 251 -11.48 10.02 9.80
C ASN A 251 -11.28 8.67 9.10
N LEU A 252 -12.25 8.29 8.25
CA LEU A 252 -12.21 7.00 7.56
C LEU A 252 -11.08 6.94 6.53
N TYR A 253 -10.22 5.94 6.69
CA TYR A 253 -9.10 5.57 5.82
C TYR A 253 -9.63 4.71 4.68
N ARG A 254 -10.36 5.39 3.79
CA ARG A 254 -11.12 4.82 2.68
C ARG A 254 -10.99 5.74 1.47
N CYS A 255 -10.96 5.16 0.29
CA CYS A 255 -10.95 5.91 -0.96
C CYS A 255 -12.37 6.34 -1.33
N THR A 256 -12.46 7.48 -1.99
CA THR A 256 -13.73 8.02 -2.52
C THR A 256 -13.63 8.20 -4.03
N ARG A 257 -14.66 8.78 -4.64
CA ARG A 257 -14.66 9.15 -6.06
C ARG A 257 -13.49 10.09 -6.44
N TYR A 258 -12.97 10.84 -5.47
CA TYR A 258 -11.81 11.72 -5.63
C TYR A 258 -10.71 11.31 -4.62
N PRO A 259 -9.42 11.56 -4.91
CA PRO A 259 -8.36 11.46 -3.92
C PRO A 259 -8.71 12.32 -2.71
N LYS A 260 -8.45 11.78 -1.53
CA LYS A 260 -8.88 12.36 -0.25
C LYS A 260 -7.67 12.66 0.60
N GLN A 261 -7.44 13.93 0.92
CA GLN A 261 -6.50 14.32 1.96
C GLN A 261 -7.02 13.81 3.32
N LEU A 262 -6.24 12.97 4.00
CA LEU A 262 -6.59 12.40 5.30
C LEU A 262 -5.97 13.22 6.43
N ALA A 263 -4.75 13.71 6.25
CA ALA A 263 -4.07 14.59 7.19
C ALA A 263 -4.47 16.06 6.94
N VAL A 264 -5.63 16.48 7.48
CA VAL A 264 -6.19 17.84 7.26
C VAL A 264 -5.90 18.81 8.40
N SER A 265 -5.47 18.32 9.57
CA SER A 265 -4.99 19.13 10.68
C SER A 265 -4.00 18.29 11.47
N VAL A 266 -2.74 18.72 11.49
CA VAL A 266 -1.64 18.03 12.16
C VAL A 266 -1.18 18.86 13.34
N ASP A 267 -1.43 18.34 14.53
CA ASP A 267 -1.00 18.96 15.78
C ASP A 267 0.52 18.87 15.95
N ARG A 268 1.09 19.89 16.59
CA ARG A 268 2.51 19.96 16.90
C ARG A 268 2.73 20.49 18.31
N PRO A 269 3.68 19.92 19.08
CA PRO A 269 4.03 20.46 20.39
C PRO A 269 4.38 21.95 20.31
N HIS A 270 3.78 22.76 21.18
CA HIS A 270 4.06 24.18 21.34
C HIS A 270 3.89 25.05 20.08
N LYS A 271 3.16 24.57 19.06
CA LYS A 271 2.88 25.32 17.82
C LYS A 271 1.43 25.14 17.41
N LYS A 272 0.90 26.09 16.64
CA LYS A 272 -0.41 25.91 16.02
C LYS A 272 -0.41 24.70 15.08
N PRO A 273 -1.54 23.97 14.99
CA PRO A 273 -1.72 22.93 14.00
C PRO A 273 -1.47 23.47 12.60
N TYR A 274 -1.06 22.59 11.68
CA TYR A 274 -0.90 22.94 10.28
C TYR A 274 -1.61 21.95 9.37
N ILE A 275 -1.87 22.41 8.15
CA ILE A 275 -2.39 21.58 7.07
C ILE A 275 -1.20 21.29 6.14
N PRO A 276 -0.79 20.02 5.97
CA PRO A 276 0.18 19.64 4.95
C PRO A 276 -0.31 20.08 3.57
N LYS A 277 0.56 20.77 2.80
CA LYS A 277 0.27 21.14 1.40
C LYS A 277 0.50 19.93 0.51
N PHE A 278 -0.47 19.01 0.49
CA PHE A 278 -0.32 17.65 -0.02
C PHE A 278 0.78 16.86 0.73
N GLY A 279 0.57 15.56 0.92
CA GLY A 279 1.41 14.74 1.81
C GLY A 279 0.82 14.51 3.20
N GLY A 280 1.63 14.05 4.13
CA GLY A 280 1.15 13.51 5.40
C GLY A 280 0.43 12.18 5.25
N ALA A 281 -0.86 12.23 4.98
CA ALA A 281 -1.65 11.05 4.66
C ALA A 281 -2.74 11.39 3.64
N PHE A 282 -2.85 10.60 2.58
CA PHE A 282 -3.93 10.75 1.60
C PHE A 282 -4.33 9.40 0.98
N ALA A 283 -5.60 9.30 0.58
CA ALA A 283 -6.17 8.13 -0.08
C ALA A 283 -6.37 8.41 -1.57
N ILE A 284 -6.04 7.43 -2.41
CA ILE A 284 -6.20 7.47 -3.86
C ILE A 284 -6.60 6.08 -4.35
N SER A 285 -7.60 5.99 -5.23
CA SER A 285 -7.97 4.71 -5.82
C SER A 285 -6.88 4.21 -6.76
N THR A 286 -6.82 2.90 -6.97
CA THR A 286 -5.86 2.30 -7.89
C THR A 286 -6.02 2.84 -9.31
N GLU A 287 -7.26 3.05 -9.74
CA GLU A 287 -7.59 3.64 -11.04
C GLU A 287 -7.13 5.10 -11.13
N GLN A 288 -7.36 5.89 -10.07
CA GLN A 288 -6.89 7.28 -10.01
C GLN A 288 -5.37 7.36 -10.06
N PHE A 289 -4.66 6.52 -9.31
CA PHE A 289 -3.21 6.49 -9.28
C PHE A 289 -2.61 6.13 -10.64
N ILE A 290 -3.20 5.14 -11.33
CA ILE A 290 -2.82 4.77 -12.70
C ILE A 290 -3.12 5.91 -13.66
N GLY A 291 -4.30 6.53 -13.55
CA GLY A 291 -4.74 7.62 -14.44
C GLY A 291 -3.81 8.83 -14.45
N ILE A 292 -3.18 9.13 -13.31
CA ILE A 292 -2.20 10.23 -13.19
C ILE A 292 -0.74 9.79 -13.43
N ASN A 293 -0.52 8.53 -13.81
CA ASN A 293 0.81 7.93 -13.98
C ASN A 293 1.70 8.04 -12.71
N GLY A 294 1.09 7.83 -11.54
CA GLY A 294 1.77 7.86 -10.24
C GLY A 294 2.56 9.13 -9.94
N PHE A 295 3.56 8.99 -9.07
CA PHE A 295 4.48 10.09 -8.72
C PHE A 295 5.59 10.26 -9.76
N SER A 296 6.20 11.45 -9.81
CA SER A 296 7.50 11.59 -10.46
C SER A 296 8.61 10.83 -9.72
N ASN A 297 9.51 10.21 -10.48
CA ASN A 297 10.67 9.49 -9.96
C ASN A 297 11.93 10.38 -9.81
N THR A 298 11.85 11.67 -10.15
CA THR A 298 13.02 12.55 -10.29
C THR A 298 13.31 13.43 -9.07
N TYR A 299 12.41 13.49 -8.09
CA TYR A 299 12.59 14.30 -6.88
C TYR A 299 13.49 13.58 -5.86
N TRP A 300 14.74 14.01 -5.77
CA TRP A 300 15.74 13.46 -4.85
C TRP A 300 16.06 14.45 -3.73
N GLY A 301 15.55 14.18 -2.53
CA GLY A 301 15.70 15.06 -1.36
C GLY A 301 14.92 16.37 -1.49
N SER A 302 13.77 16.31 -2.15
CA SER A 302 12.87 17.44 -2.37
C SER A 302 11.43 16.97 -2.18
N ASP A 303 10.63 17.81 -1.53
CA ASP A 303 9.18 17.58 -1.32
C ASP A 303 8.34 18.06 -2.51
N GLY A 304 8.97 18.38 -3.65
CA GLY A 304 8.30 18.85 -4.86
C GLY A 304 7.44 17.80 -5.54
N ASP A 305 7.56 16.53 -5.14
CA ASP A 305 6.74 15.43 -5.63
C ASP A 305 5.29 15.49 -5.16
N TYR A 306 5.01 16.09 -3.99
CA TYR A 306 3.64 16.34 -3.53
C TYR A 306 2.89 17.37 -4.39
N GLU A 307 3.58 18.44 -4.78
CA GLU A 307 3.03 19.44 -5.67
C GLU A 307 2.88 18.88 -7.10
N ASP A 308 3.85 18.10 -7.58
CA ASP A 308 3.77 17.42 -8.89
C ASP A 308 2.57 16.49 -8.99
N ILE A 309 2.35 15.61 -7.99
CA ILE A 309 1.21 14.68 -8.02
C ILE A 309 -0.13 15.40 -7.93
N TYR A 310 -0.20 16.49 -7.15
CA TYR A 310 -1.39 17.33 -7.10
C TYR A 310 -1.70 17.93 -8.47
N ASN A 311 -0.69 18.52 -9.12
CA ASN A 311 -0.87 19.11 -10.44
C ASN A 311 -1.30 18.06 -11.47
N ARG A 312 -0.69 16.87 -11.48
CA ARG A 312 -1.13 15.76 -12.36
C ARG A 312 -2.60 15.45 -12.17
N TYR A 313 -3.05 15.36 -10.92
CA TYR A 313 -4.45 15.09 -10.62
C TYR A 313 -5.39 16.20 -11.12
N ILE A 314 -5.04 17.47 -10.90
CA ILE A 314 -5.81 18.61 -11.40
C ILE A 314 -5.90 18.58 -12.93
N TYR A 315 -4.78 18.31 -13.61
CA TYR A 315 -4.77 18.20 -15.08
C TYR A 315 -5.65 17.05 -15.60
N THR A 316 -5.66 15.89 -14.94
CA THR A 316 -6.48 14.73 -15.36
C THR A 316 -7.98 14.91 -15.11
N ILE A 317 -8.40 15.79 -14.19
CA ILE A 317 -9.83 16.10 -14.02
C ILE A 317 -10.31 17.12 -15.04
N LEU A 318 -9.47 18.11 -15.34
CA LEU A 318 -9.83 19.26 -16.15
C LEU A 318 -9.76 18.99 -17.66
N TYR A 319 -9.05 17.94 -18.07
CA TYR A 319 -8.81 17.57 -19.48
C TYR A 319 -8.96 16.07 -19.68
#